data_AF-A0A4V6A3I5-F1
#
_entry.id   AF-A0A4V6A3I5-F1
#
_cell.length_a   1.000
_cell.length_b   1.000
_cell.length_c   1.000
_cell.angle_alpha   90.00
_cell.angle_beta   90.00
_cell.angle_gamma   90.00
#
_symmetry.space_group_name_H-M   'P 1'
#
loop_
_entity.id
_entity.type
_entity.pdbx_description
1 polymer ?
#
loop_
_entity_poly.entity_id
_entity_poly.type
_entity_poly.pdbx_seq_one_letter_code
_entity_poly.pdbx_strand_id
1 'polypeptide(L)'
;MNDLKRESVLECAALLYAAPYSYYLKNKDKYLTIVWHHDLIDNSKKTILDLFHKLQIPSECVPAALKCLDYDSQDGTFISRKVMSKIKATEPSDEEINRLKLYSKHMDIPEWILLGQQQSN
;
A
#
# COMPACT_ATOMS: atom_id res chain seq x y z
N MET A 1 2.35 -9.57 -25.12
CA MET A 1 2.26 -9.70 -23.65
C MET A 1 3.04 -10.91 -23.11
N ASN A 2 3.98 -11.48 -23.89
CA ASN A 2 4.84 -12.59 -23.45
C ASN A 2 6.16 -12.09 -22.81
N ASP A 3 6.33 -10.78 -22.68
CA ASP A 3 7.59 -10.12 -22.33
C ASP A 3 7.72 -9.80 -20.83
N LEU A 4 6.72 -10.17 -20.02
CA LEU A 4 6.76 -10.09 -18.56
C LEU A 4 6.89 -11.49 -17.97
N LYS A 5 8.00 -12.18 -18.26
CA LYS A 5 8.44 -13.25 -17.35
C LYS A 5 8.86 -12.57 -16.05
N ARG A 6 8.09 -12.81 -14.99
CA ARG A 6 8.34 -12.25 -13.65
C ARG A 6 9.64 -12.87 -13.12
N GLU A 7 10.72 -12.09 -13.11
CA GLU A 7 12.04 -12.60 -12.72
C GLU A 7 12.40 -12.21 -11.27
N SER A 8 11.72 -11.24 -10.64
CA SER A 8 11.91 -11.01 -9.19
C SER A 8 10.70 -10.51 -8.39
N VAL A 9 10.80 -10.69 -7.07
CA VAL A 9 9.82 -10.26 -6.04
C VAL A 9 9.47 -8.77 -6.15
N LEU A 10 10.44 -7.94 -6.58
CA LEU A 10 10.31 -6.49 -6.68
C LEU A 10 9.35 -6.06 -7.79
N GLU A 11 9.39 -6.75 -8.94
CA GLU A 11 8.51 -6.51 -10.09
C GLU A 11 7.08 -6.93 -9.77
N CYS A 12 6.99 -8.05 -9.05
CA CYS A 12 5.73 -8.55 -8.51
C CYS A 12 5.15 -7.51 -7.54
N ALA A 13 5.95 -6.96 -6.63
CA ALA A 13 5.52 -5.92 -5.70
C ALA A 13 5.06 -4.65 -6.42
N ALA A 14 5.83 -4.13 -7.38
CA ALA A 14 5.47 -2.93 -8.13
C ALA A 14 4.14 -3.10 -8.88
N LEU A 15 3.92 -4.24 -9.54
CA LEU A 15 2.65 -4.57 -10.17
C LEU A 15 1.50 -4.74 -9.15
N LEU A 16 1.76 -5.41 -8.04
CA LEU A 16 0.78 -5.64 -6.97
C LEU A 16 0.36 -4.33 -6.29
N TYR A 17 1.22 -3.31 -6.23
CA TYR A 17 0.90 -2.00 -5.66
C TYR A 17 0.34 -1.02 -6.69
N ALA A 18 0.79 -1.05 -7.95
CA ALA A 18 0.29 -0.18 -9.01
C ALA A 18 -1.09 -0.61 -9.55
N ALA A 19 -1.37 -1.91 -9.58
CA ALA A 19 -2.64 -2.43 -10.09
C ALA A 19 -3.86 -1.97 -9.28
N PRO A 20 -3.87 -2.02 -7.93
CA PRO A 20 -4.99 -1.50 -7.13
C PRO A 20 -5.22 0.00 -7.34
N TYR A 21 -4.14 0.79 -7.43
CA TYR A 21 -4.25 2.24 -7.61
C TYR A 21 -4.80 2.62 -8.98
N SER A 22 -4.29 1.99 -10.05
CA SER A 22 -4.81 2.20 -11.40
C SER A 22 -6.26 1.72 -11.56
N TYR A 23 -6.63 0.62 -10.90
CA TYR A 23 -8.01 0.13 -10.87
C TYR A 23 -8.94 1.10 -10.14
N TYR A 24 -8.49 1.67 -9.01
CA TYR A 24 -9.23 2.72 -8.32
C TYR A 24 -9.48 3.91 -9.24
N LEU A 25 -8.44 4.49 -9.85
CA LEU A 25 -8.58 5.69 -10.68
C LEU A 25 -9.61 5.53 -11.81
N LYS A 26 -9.69 4.32 -12.39
CA LYS A 26 -10.66 3.97 -13.45
C LYS A 26 -12.10 3.81 -12.95
N ASN A 27 -12.31 3.57 -11.66
CA ASN A 27 -13.61 3.28 -11.06
C ASN A 27 -13.95 4.22 -9.90
N LYS A 28 -13.23 5.34 -9.75
CA LYS A 28 -13.35 6.25 -8.60
C LYS A 28 -14.77 6.80 -8.42
N ASP A 29 -15.52 6.89 -9.51
CA ASP A 29 -16.92 7.28 -9.59
C ASP A 29 -17.89 6.24 -9.00
N LYS A 30 -17.46 4.98 -8.88
CA LYS A 30 -18.26 3.88 -8.31
C LYS A 30 -18.11 3.71 -6.80
N TYR A 31 -17.12 4.37 -6.20
CA TYR A 31 -16.86 4.27 -4.77
C TYR A 31 -17.45 5.48 -4.04
N LEU A 32 -18.25 5.22 -2.99
CA LEU A 32 -18.79 6.28 -2.13
C LEU A 32 -17.68 6.93 -1.27
N THR A 33 -16.66 6.14 -0.92
CA THR A 33 -15.54 6.56 -0.09
C THR A 33 -14.37 5.59 -0.29
N ILE A 34 -13.14 6.07 -0.04
CA ILE A 34 -11.94 5.25 0.05
C ILE A 34 -11.25 5.54 1.37
N VAL A 35 -10.72 4.49 1.97
CA VAL A 35 -9.81 4.57 3.11
C VAL A 35 -8.47 4.03 2.67
N TRP A 36 -7.45 4.87 2.73
CA TRP A 36 -6.09 4.43 2.46
C TRP A 36 -5.49 3.79 3.70
N HIS A 37 -4.67 2.77 3.50
CA HIS A 37 -3.99 2.08 4.58
C HIS A 37 -3.10 3.02 5.42
N HIS A 38 -2.45 4.02 4.79
CA HIS A 38 -1.62 4.98 5.52
C HIS A 38 -2.45 5.89 6.45
N ASP A 39 -3.67 6.29 6.05
CA ASP A 39 -4.58 7.06 6.92
C ASP A 39 -5.02 6.25 8.15
N LEU A 40 -5.19 4.93 7.99
CA LEU A 40 -5.50 4.03 9.10
C LEU A 40 -4.29 3.85 10.04
N ILE A 41 -3.07 3.80 9.51
CA ILE A 41 -1.86 3.70 10.34
C ILE A 41 -1.56 4.99 11.10
N ASP A 42 -1.73 6.14 10.45
CA ASP A 42 -1.43 7.45 11.05
C ASP A 42 -2.44 7.82 12.15
N ASN A 43 -3.74 7.71 11.87
CA ASN A 43 -4.78 8.01 12.84
C ASN A 43 -6.05 7.18 12.62
N SER A 44 -5.99 5.91 13.00
CA SER A 44 -7.11 4.95 12.86
C SER A 44 -8.44 5.46 13.40
N LYS A 45 -8.45 6.10 14.58
CA LYS A 45 -9.67 6.62 15.21
C LYS A 45 -10.31 7.73 14.39
N LYS A 46 -9.53 8.73 13.95
CA LYS A 46 -10.04 9.83 13.12
C LYS A 46 -10.55 9.29 11.78
N THR A 47 -9.76 8.43 11.13
CA THR A 47 -10.09 7.86 9.83
C THR A 47 -11.38 7.02 9.86
N ILE A 48 -11.55 6.17 10.87
CA ILE A 48 -12.79 5.37 11.05
C ILE A 48 -13.99 6.27 11.40
N LEU A 49 -13.80 7.29 12.24
CA LEU A 49 -14.87 8.23 12.58
C LEU A 49 -15.35 9.02 11.36
N ASP A 50 -14.42 9.55 10.56
CA ASP A 50 -14.72 10.30 9.33
C ASP A 50 -15.42 9.40 8.30
N LEU A 51 -14.97 8.13 8.19
CA LEU A 51 -15.64 7.12 7.37
C LEU A 51 -17.07 6.88 7.83
N PHE A 52 -17.28 6.63 9.13
CA PHE A 52 -18.59 6.31 9.67
C PHE A 52 -19.56 7.48 9.51
N HIS A 53 -19.08 8.71 9.72
CA HIS A 53 -19.87 9.91 9.47
C HIS A 53 -20.32 10.02 8.00
N LYS A 54 -19.42 9.78 7.04
CA LYS A 54 -19.77 9.77 5.61
C LYS A 54 -20.76 8.66 5.23
N LEU A 55 -20.63 7.50 5.86
CA LEU A 55 -21.52 6.35 5.65
C LEU A 55 -22.80 6.39 6.49
N GLN A 56 -22.99 7.43 7.31
CA GLN A 56 -24.10 7.55 8.25
C GLN A 56 -24.19 6.37 9.23
N ILE A 57 -23.04 5.78 9.58
CA ILE A 57 -22.93 4.75 10.61
C ILE A 57 -22.81 5.43 11.98
N PRO A 58 -23.56 4.99 13.01
CA PRO A 58 -23.52 5.60 14.32
C PRO A 58 -22.12 5.56 14.98
N SER A 59 -21.75 6.66 15.63
CA SER A 59 -20.41 6.81 16.24
C SER A 59 -20.15 5.84 17.40
N GLU A 60 -21.21 5.33 18.04
CA GLU A 60 -21.12 4.29 19.08
C GLU A 60 -20.54 2.97 18.57
N CYS A 61 -20.52 2.74 17.25
CA CYS A 61 -19.92 1.57 16.63
C CYS A 61 -18.39 1.70 16.45
N VAL A 62 -17.82 2.91 16.57
CA VAL A 62 -16.38 3.15 16.35
C VAL A 62 -15.47 2.34 17.28
N PRO A 63 -15.75 2.20 18.60
CA PRO A 63 -14.93 1.37 19.47
C PRO A 63 -14.89 -0.11 19.06
N ALA A 64 -15.99 -0.65 18.52
CA ALA A 64 -16.04 -2.02 18.02
C ALA A 64 -15.20 -2.16 16.75
N ALA A 65 -15.31 -1.22 15.81
CA ALA A 65 -14.51 -1.21 14.59
C ALA A 65 -13.00 -1.08 14.87
N LEU A 66 -12.61 -0.27 15.86
CA LEU A 66 -11.21 -0.13 16.26
C LEU A 66 -10.63 -1.43 16.83
N LYS A 67 -11.40 -2.21 17.59
CA LYS A 67 -10.97 -3.53 18.07
C LYS A 67 -10.73 -4.53 16.94
N CYS A 68 -11.43 -4.41 15.82
CA CYS A 68 -11.22 -5.27 14.66
C CYS A 68 -9.86 -5.03 13.97
N LEU A 69 -9.18 -3.90 14.23
CA LEU A 69 -7.84 -3.67 13.69
C LEU A 69 -6.78 -4.60 14.31
N ASP A 70 -7.06 -5.16 15.49
CA ASP A 70 -6.18 -6.12 16.16
C ASP A 70 -6.35 -7.56 15.61
N TYR A 71 -7.33 -7.78 14.74
CA TYR A 71 -7.62 -9.07 14.14
C TYR A 71 -6.97 -9.18 12.76
N ASP A 72 -6.01 -10.10 12.62
CA ASP A 72 -5.44 -10.46 11.32
C ASP A 72 -6.42 -11.34 10.54
N SER A 73 -7.24 -10.71 9.69
CA SER A 73 -8.22 -11.42 8.85
C SER A 73 -7.58 -12.32 7.80
N GLN A 74 -6.27 -12.24 7.58
CA GLN A 74 -5.54 -13.05 6.61
C GLN A 74 -4.62 -14.08 7.27
N ASP A 75 -4.73 -14.30 8.59
CA ASP A 75 -4.08 -15.34 9.37
C ASP A 75 -2.63 -15.64 8.93
N GLY A 76 -1.73 -14.68 9.11
CA GLY A 76 -0.30 -14.86 8.83
C GLY A 76 0.13 -14.62 7.37
N THR A 77 -0.77 -14.18 6.48
CA THR A 77 -0.40 -13.77 5.11
C THR A 77 0.53 -12.55 5.10
N PHE A 78 0.47 -11.71 6.14
CA PHE A 78 1.41 -10.61 6.33
C PHE A 78 2.48 -10.95 7.37
N ILE A 79 3.73 -10.62 7.04
CA ILE A 79 4.85 -10.70 7.99
C ILE A 79 4.55 -9.75 9.16
N SER A 80 4.36 -10.30 10.36
CA SER A 80 4.15 -9.49 11.57
C SER A 80 5.29 -8.48 11.77
N ARG A 81 5.01 -7.31 12.36
CA ARG A 81 6.03 -6.28 12.64
C ARG A 81 7.23 -6.83 13.44
N LYS A 82 7.00 -7.82 14.31
CA LYS A 82 8.03 -8.50 15.12
C LYS A 82 8.95 -9.40 14.28
N VAL A 83 8.45 -9.96 13.18
CA VAL A 83 9.25 -10.71 12.22
C VAL A 83 9.94 -9.75 11.26
N MET A 84 9.23 -8.70 10.81
CA MET A 84 9.78 -7.65 9.96
C MET A 84 10.99 -6.96 10.60
N SER A 85 10.94 -6.66 11.90
CA SER A 85 12.06 -6.02 12.62
C SER A 85 13.31 -6.88 12.73
N LYS A 86 13.22 -8.18 12.41
CA LYS A 86 14.35 -9.11 12.35
C LYS A 86 14.93 -9.23 10.94
N ILE A 87 14.22 -8.75 9.92
CA ILE A 87 14.70 -8.73 8.54
C ILE A 87 15.65 -7.54 8.42
N LYS A 88 16.93 -7.82 8.14
CA LYS A 88 17.90 -6.78 7.80
C LYS A 88 17.74 -6.46 6.31
N ALA A 89 17.18 -5.30 6.00
CA ALA A 89 17.26 -4.77 4.64
C ALA A 89 18.71 -4.37 4.36
N THR A 90 19.28 -4.87 3.26
CA THR A 90 20.55 -4.39 2.72
C THR A 90 20.27 -3.27 1.72
N GLU A 91 21.25 -2.41 1.48
CA GLU A 91 21.14 -1.46 0.39
C GLU A 91 20.99 -2.21 -0.94
N PRO A 92 20.08 -1.79 -1.82
CA PRO A 92 19.92 -2.40 -3.13
C PRO A 92 21.17 -2.18 -3.96
N SER A 93 21.58 -3.21 -4.70
CA SER A 93 22.69 -3.16 -5.65
C SER A 93 22.39 -2.24 -6.84
N ASP A 94 23.43 -1.83 -7.57
CA ASP A 94 23.27 -1.02 -8.79
C ASP A 94 22.37 -1.69 -9.84
N GLU A 95 22.40 -3.02 -9.93
CA GLU A 95 21.54 -3.80 -10.82
C GLU A 95 20.06 -3.69 -10.40
N GLU A 96 19.78 -3.82 -9.10
CA GLU A 96 18.43 -3.66 -8.54
C GLU A 96 17.92 -2.22 -8.72
N ILE A 97 18.77 -1.21 -8.54
CA ILE A 97 18.43 0.20 -8.79
C ILE A 97 18.10 0.43 -10.27
N ASN A 98 18.91 -0.07 -11.20
CA ASN A 98 18.66 0.09 -12.63
C ASN A 98 17.35 -0.60 -13.06
N ARG A 99 17.03 -1.75 -12.48
CA ARG A 99 15.74 -2.41 -12.68
C ARG A 99 14.58 -1.58 -12.14
N LEU A 100 14.69 -1.02 -10.94
CA LEU A 100 13.66 -0.15 -10.36
C LEU A 100 13.37 1.09 -11.24
N LYS A 101 14.41 1.69 -11.84
CA LYS A 101 14.25 2.80 -12.80
C LYS A 101 13.51 2.36 -14.07
N LEU A 102 13.84 1.18 -14.59
CA LEU A 102 13.15 0.61 -15.74
C LEU A 102 11.66 0.38 -15.42
N TYR A 103 11.34 -0.11 -14.22
CA TYR A 103 9.95 -0.25 -13.74
C TYR A 103 9.22 1.08 -13.63
N SER A 104 9.87 2.09 -13.04
CA SER A 104 9.33 3.44 -12.94
C SER A 104 8.87 3.95 -14.30
N LYS A 105 9.72 3.81 -15.32
CA LYS A 105 9.41 4.22 -16.70
C LYS A 105 8.24 3.44 -17.31
N HIS A 106 8.19 2.11 -17.13
CA HIS A 106 7.12 1.29 -17.72
C HIS A 106 5.77 1.44 -17.03
N MET A 107 5.77 1.75 -15.74
CA MET A 107 4.56 1.89 -14.94
C MET A 107 4.07 3.33 -14.82
N ASP A 108 4.80 4.29 -15.39
CA ASP A 108 4.55 5.73 -15.24
C ASP A 108 4.49 6.16 -13.76
N ILE A 109 5.39 5.59 -12.94
CA ILE A 109 5.52 5.90 -11.51
C ILE A 109 6.78 6.75 -11.36
N PRO A 110 6.74 7.92 -10.69
CA PRO A 110 7.95 8.70 -10.43
C PRO A 110 9.07 7.90 -9.76
N GLU A 111 10.31 8.00 -10.29
CA GLU A 111 11.46 7.20 -9.81
C GLU A 111 11.69 7.32 -8.30
N TRP A 112 11.49 8.52 -7.74
CA TRP A 112 11.70 8.79 -6.31
C TRP A 112 10.78 7.95 -5.40
N ILE A 113 9.61 7.54 -5.87
CA ILE A 113 8.69 6.66 -5.12
C ILE A 113 9.28 5.26 -4.99
N LEU A 114 9.81 4.71 -6.09
CA LEU A 114 10.37 3.34 -6.10
C LEU A 114 11.78 3.28 -5.49
N LEU A 115 12.55 4.37 -5.58
CA LEU A 115 13.90 4.47 -5.04
C LEU A 115 13.93 4.99 -3.59
N GLY A 116 12.77 5.38 -3.02
CA GLY A 116 12.70 5.92 -1.66
C GLY A 116 13.47 7.23 -1.49
N GLN A 117 13.71 7.98 -2.58
CA GLN A 117 14.40 9.26 -2.52
C GLN A 117 13.44 10.34 -2.05
N GLN A 118 13.82 11.11 -1.02
CA GLN A 118 13.01 12.25 -0.58
C GLN A 118 12.98 13.31 -1.68
N GLN A 119 11.80 13.83 -2.00
CA GLN A 119 11.69 15.04 -2.82
C GLN A 119 12.45 16.16 -2.10
N SER A 120 13.52 16.63 -2.73
CA SER A 120 14.15 17.88 -2.32
C SER A 120 13.19 19.00 -2.70
N ASN A 121 12.60 19.65 -1.70
CA ASN A 121 11.82 20.89 -1.87
C ASN A 121 12.70 22.03 -2.36
#